data_AF-A0A0L7LLV3-F1
#
_entry.id   AF-A0A0L7LLV3-F1
#
_cell.length_a   1.000
_cell.length_b   1.000
_cell.length_c   1.000
_cell.angle_alpha   90.00
_cell.angle_beta   90.00
_cell.angle_gamma   90.00
#
_symmetry.space_group_name_H-M   'P 1'
#
loop_
_entity.id
_entity.type
_entity.pdbx_description
1 polymer ?
#
loop_
_entity_poly.entity_id
_entity_poly.type
_entity_poly.pdbx_seq_one_letter_code
_entity_poly.pdbx_strand_id
1 'polypeptide(L)'
;MDVELRRCLLAALEDAAPRHKLPSLVHTTFLLRHPHSPTVAALDLVYAIMGLIEHETIPKEEGFQLSLSALETAPGECPPRRKGVTAARLALEAVSRVVHHMVSARQLCLAGPFGYFIVQERRPRPTRPHGLVRHLAANFTAVAVPRRTHRLARLDLSFEQAATKSGTRIQLDHMDSSVISLPTSQRSQFFDALTALLA
;
A
#
# COMPACT_ATOMS: atom_id res chain seq x y z
N MET A 1 11.07 24.84 -9.56
CA MET A 1 10.73 24.61 -10.98
C MET A 1 10.31 25.93 -11.57
N ASP A 2 10.73 26.20 -12.80
CA ASP A 2 10.32 27.38 -13.54
C ASP A 2 8.79 27.38 -13.78
N VAL A 3 8.19 28.57 -13.84
CA VAL A 3 6.75 28.77 -14.01
C VAL A 3 6.29 28.28 -15.37
N GLU A 4 7.10 28.48 -16.42
CA GLU A 4 6.81 28.01 -17.77
C GLU A 4 6.77 26.48 -17.82
N LEU A 5 7.77 25.84 -17.21
CA LEU A 5 7.84 24.39 -17.17
C LEU A 5 6.67 23.79 -16.38
N ARG A 6 6.23 24.45 -15.29
CA ARG A 6 5.03 24.02 -14.54
C ARG A 6 3.75 24.06 -15.39
N ARG A 7 3.62 25.04 -16.29
CA ARG A 7 2.44 25.18 -17.16
C ARG A 7 2.41 24.13 -18.26
N CYS A 8 3.56 23.81 -18.83
CA CYS A 8 3.66 22.87 -19.96
C CYS A 8 3.80 21.40 -19.56
N LEU A 9 4.08 21.10 -18.28
CA LEU A 9 4.39 19.75 -17.81
C LEU A 9 3.29 18.72 -18.09
N LEU A 10 2.02 19.07 -17.85
CA LEU A 10 0.91 18.13 -18.06
C LEU A 10 0.77 17.77 -19.54
N ALA A 11 0.75 18.76 -20.42
CA ALA A 11 0.67 18.55 -21.87
C ALA A 11 1.86 17.74 -22.40
N ALA A 12 3.08 18.03 -21.91
CA ALA A 12 4.27 17.29 -22.30
C ALA A 12 4.24 15.81 -21.86
N LEU A 13 3.70 15.53 -20.67
CA LEU A 13 3.55 14.16 -20.16
C LEU A 13 2.48 13.37 -20.92
N GLU A 14 1.37 14.01 -21.29
CA GLU A 14 0.31 13.38 -22.09
C GLU A 14 0.82 12.96 -23.47
N ASP A 15 1.64 13.79 -24.12
CA ASP A 15 2.27 13.48 -25.42
C ASP A 15 3.36 12.40 -25.30
N ALA A 16 4.10 12.36 -24.18
CA ALA A 16 5.15 11.36 -23.95
C ALA A 16 4.61 9.97 -23.55
N ALA A 17 3.48 9.90 -22.84
CA ALA A 17 2.90 8.65 -22.33
C ALA A 17 2.69 7.54 -23.39
N PRO A 18 2.06 7.81 -24.56
CA PRO A 18 1.85 6.78 -25.57
C PRO A 18 3.17 6.30 -26.20
N ARG A 19 4.17 7.19 -26.32
CA ARG A 19 5.50 6.85 -26.89
C ARG A 19 6.22 5.79 -26.07
N HIS A 20 6.05 5.83 -24.75
CA HIS A 20 6.70 4.92 -23.81
C HIS A 20 5.79 3.75 -23.36
N LYS A 21 4.60 3.58 -23.97
CA LYS A 21 3.61 2.55 -23.58
C LYS A 21 3.25 2.62 -22.09
N LEU A 22 3.22 3.84 -21.53
CA LEU A 22 2.84 4.05 -20.15
C LEU A 22 1.30 3.95 -20.01
N PRO A 23 0.80 3.44 -18.87
CA PRO A 23 -0.63 3.50 -18.58
C PRO A 23 -1.11 4.95 -18.49
N SER A 24 -2.43 5.17 -18.50
CA SER A 24 -3.03 6.49 -18.35
C SER A 24 -2.48 7.20 -17.12
N LEU A 25 -1.70 8.26 -17.33
CA LEU A 25 -1.04 9.02 -16.27
C LEU A 25 -2.02 10.00 -15.60
N VAL A 26 -3.01 10.49 -16.34
CA VAL A 26 -3.91 11.56 -15.93
C VAL A 26 -5.20 10.98 -15.37
N HIS A 27 -5.55 11.45 -14.17
CA HIS A 27 -6.76 11.07 -13.45
C HIS A 27 -7.44 12.32 -12.91
N THR A 28 -8.77 12.31 -12.89
CA THR A 28 -9.56 13.40 -12.30
C THR A 28 -9.42 13.38 -10.78
N THR A 29 -8.92 14.47 -10.20
CA THR A 29 -8.71 14.61 -8.75
C THR A 29 -9.10 16.01 -8.27
N PHE A 30 -9.17 16.19 -6.95
CA PHE A 30 -9.52 17.46 -6.32
C PHE A 30 -8.30 18.14 -5.70
N LEU A 31 -8.28 19.47 -5.75
CA LEU A 31 -7.25 20.31 -5.13
C LEU A 31 -7.88 21.22 -4.08
N LEU A 32 -7.29 21.25 -2.89
CA LEU A 32 -7.63 22.19 -1.83
C LEU A 32 -6.74 23.43 -1.94
N ARG A 33 -7.35 24.61 -2.02
CA ARG A 33 -6.65 25.89 -2.10
C ARG A 33 -7.18 26.85 -1.04
N HIS A 34 -6.31 27.31 -0.15
CA HIS A 34 -6.62 28.44 0.73
C HIS A 34 -5.87 29.70 0.29
N PRO A 35 -6.36 30.89 0.65
CA PRO A 35 -5.61 32.13 0.48
C PRO A 35 -4.27 32.04 1.22
N HIS A 36 -3.18 32.46 0.56
CA HIS A 36 -1.83 32.52 1.14
C HIS A 36 -1.22 31.17 1.59
N SER A 37 -1.80 30.03 1.18
CA SER A 37 -1.22 28.71 1.44
C SER A 37 -1.01 27.92 0.13
N PRO A 38 -0.07 26.95 0.11
CA PRO A 38 0.13 26.13 -1.07
C PRO A 38 -1.09 25.26 -1.35
N THR A 39 -1.38 25.03 -2.63
CA THR A 39 -2.41 24.09 -3.06
C THR A 39 -2.04 22.68 -2.66
N VAL A 40 -2.98 21.95 -2.05
CA VAL A 40 -2.79 20.56 -1.60
C VAL A 40 -3.64 19.65 -2.47
N ALA A 41 -3.03 18.61 -3.05
CA ALA A 41 -3.79 17.59 -3.77
C ALA A 41 -4.48 16.64 -2.78
N ALA A 42 -5.70 16.21 -3.12
CA ALA A 42 -6.44 15.24 -2.30
C ALA A 42 -5.62 13.95 -2.07
N LEU A 43 -4.90 13.50 -3.09
CA LEU A 43 -4.06 12.30 -3.01
C LEU A 43 -2.88 12.45 -2.04
N ASP A 44 -2.24 13.62 -2.00
CA ASP A 44 -1.13 13.90 -1.07
C ASP A 44 -1.61 13.84 0.39
N LEU A 45 -2.84 14.29 0.65
CA LEU A 45 -3.44 14.25 1.97
C LEU A 45 -3.74 12.80 2.41
N VAL A 46 -4.24 11.96 1.51
CA VAL A 46 -4.45 10.53 1.76
C VAL A 46 -3.14 9.84 2.12
N TYR A 47 -2.08 10.05 1.33
CA TYR A 47 -0.77 9.48 1.64
C TYR A 47 -0.20 10.01 2.96
N ALA A 48 -0.40 11.29 3.28
CA ALA A 48 0.05 11.86 4.55
C ALA A 48 -0.65 11.21 5.75
N ILE A 49 -1.97 11.02 5.67
CA ILE A 49 -2.76 10.33 6.71
C ILE A 49 -2.31 8.88 6.87
N MET A 50 -2.14 8.16 5.76
CA MET A 50 -1.61 6.80 5.79
C MET A 50 -0.22 6.75 6.44
N GLY A 51 0.67 7.69 6.09
CA GLY A 51 2.00 7.78 6.67
C GLY A 51 2.00 8.05 8.19
N LEU A 52 1.02 8.80 8.71
CA LEU A 52 0.87 9.04 10.15
C LEU A 52 0.36 7.82 10.91
N ILE A 53 -0.66 7.13 10.36
CA ILE A 53 -1.24 5.92 10.96
C ILE A 53 -0.24 4.76 10.95
N GLU A 54 0.58 4.66 9.90
CA GLU A 54 1.54 3.58 9.72
C GLU A 54 2.90 3.85 10.35
N HIS A 55 3.11 5.03 10.93
CA HIS A 55 4.40 5.43 11.47
C HIS A 55 4.87 4.51 12.61
N GLU A 56 6.09 4.00 12.52
CA GLU A 56 6.61 3.00 13.47
C GLU A 56 6.74 3.55 14.90
N THR A 57 7.21 4.80 15.01
CA THR A 57 7.51 5.41 16.32
C THR A 57 6.30 5.98 17.05
N ILE A 58 5.18 6.21 16.34
CA ILE A 58 4.00 6.88 16.92
C ILE A 58 3.02 5.78 17.38
N PRO A 59 2.51 5.84 18.63
CA PRO A 59 1.50 4.90 19.09
C PRO A 59 0.22 5.05 18.26
N LYS A 60 -0.57 3.97 18.16
CA LYS A 60 -1.74 3.91 17.26
C LYS A 60 -2.77 5.02 17.54
N GLU A 61 -3.03 5.26 18.82
CA GLU A 61 -4.01 6.25 19.27
C GLU A 61 -3.58 7.68 18.90
N GLU A 62 -2.32 8.02 19.16
CA GLU A 62 -1.76 9.33 18.80
C GLU A 62 -1.66 9.50 17.27
N GLY A 63 -1.29 8.44 16.55
CA GLY A 63 -1.25 8.46 15.08
C GLY A 63 -2.62 8.74 14.47
N PHE A 64 -3.69 8.20 15.07
CA PHE A 64 -5.07 8.49 14.66
C PHE A 64 -5.47 9.93 14.97
N GLN A 65 -5.16 10.45 16.16
CA GLN A 65 -5.42 11.85 16.52
C GLN A 65 -4.66 12.84 15.64
N LEU A 66 -3.38 12.56 15.35
CA LEU A 66 -2.56 13.36 14.43
C LEU A 66 -3.12 13.33 13.00
N SER A 67 -3.73 12.22 12.59
CA SER A 67 -4.39 12.11 11.28
C SER A 67 -5.66 12.94 11.21
N LEU A 68 -6.46 12.98 12.29
CA LEU A 68 -7.65 13.83 12.37
C LEU A 68 -7.28 15.31 12.36
N SER A 69 -6.28 15.71 13.15
CA SER A 69 -5.79 17.10 13.14
C SER A 69 -5.15 17.50 11.79
N ALA A 70 -4.64 16.54 11.01
CA ALA A 70 -4.15 16.82 9.66
C ALA A 70 -5.27 17.12 8.64
N LEU A 71 -6.51 16.70 8.92
CA LEU A 71 -7.70 16.99 8.11
C LEU A 71 -8.34 18.34 8.43
N GLU A 72 -7.97 18.97 9.55
CA GLU A 72 -8.50 20.28 9.93
C GLU A 72 -8.18 21.32 8.85
N THR A 73 -9.22 22.01 8.39
CA THR A 73 -9.15 23.01 7.31
C THR A 73 -8.72 24.39 7.81
N ALA A 74 -8.17 24.46 9.01
CA ALA A 74 -7.72 25.70 9.61
C ALA A 74 -6.66 26.36 8.70
N PRO A 75 -6.78 27.67 8.42
CA PRO A 75 -5.82 28.37 7.58
C PRO A 75 -4.47 28.45 8.30
N GLY A 76 -3.43 27.83 7.73
CA GLY A 76 -2.07 27.90 8.28
C GLY A 76 -1.19 26.71 7.90
N GLU A 77 0.03 26.70 8.45
CA GLU A 77 0.91 25.55 8.37
C GLU A 77 0.46 24.50 9.38
N CYS A 78 0.00 23.34 8.89
CA CYS A 78 -0.35 22.22 9.75
C CYS A 78 0.91 21.36 9.99
N PRO A 79 1.55 21.40 11.18
CA PRO A 79 2.68 20.54 11.49
C PRO A 79 2.38 19.03 11.33
N PRO A 80 1.20 18.48 11.70
CA PRO A 80 0.93 17.05 11.49
C PRO A 80 0.91 16.68 10.01
N ARG A 81 0.38 17.55 9.14
CA ARG A 81 0.36 17.32 7.70
C ARG A 81 1.78 17.22 7.12
N ARG A 82 2.68 18.11 7.55
CA ARG A 82 4.10 18.06 7.13
C ARG A 82 4.78 16.77 7.59
N LYS A 83 4.59 16.38 8.86
CA LYS A 83 5.11 15.12 9.40
C LYS A 83 4.58 13.90 8.63
N GLY A 84 3.29 13.91 8.29
CA GLY A 84 2.66 12.86 7.49
C GLY A 84 3.24 12.75 6.09
N VAL A 85 3.46 13.87 5.41
CA VAL A 85 4.09 13.88 4.07
C VAL A 85 5.53 13.35 4.13
N THR A 86 6.32 13.72 5.14
CA THR A 86 7.68 13.18 5.30
C THR A 86 7.67 11.69 5.59
N ALA A 87 6.77 11.22 6.44
CA ALA A 87 6.59 9.81 6.75
C ALA A 87 6.19 9.00 5.51
N ALA A 88 5.24 9.52 4.72
CA ALA A 88 4.77 8.88 3.49
C ALA A 88 5.89 8.75 2.45
N ARG A 89 6.77 9.76 2.32
CA ARG A 89 7.94 9.70 1.43
C ARG A 89 8.91 8.61 1.85
N LEU A 90 9.27 8.56 3.13
CA LEU A 90 10.16 7.54 3.67
C LEU A 90 9.59 6.13 3.48
N ALA A 91 8.28 5.97 3.66
CA ALA A 91 7.58 4.72 3.41
C ALA A 91 7.61 4.32 1.92
N LEU A 92 7.33 5.24 0.99
CA LEU A 92 7.41 4.99 -0.46
C LEU A 92 8.83 4.59 -0.88
N GLU A 93 9.86 5.27 -0.36
CA GLU A 93 11.26 4.91 -0.60
C GLU A 93 11.61 3.53 -0.04
N ALA A 94 11.16 3.21 1.17
CA ALA A 94 11.36 1.89 1.76
C ALA A 94 10.70 0.79 0.91
N VAL A 95 9.48 1.02 0.42
CA VAL A 95 8.79 0.07 -0.46
C VAL A 95 9.53 -0.10 -1.78
N SER A 96 9.99 0.98 -2.42
CA SER A 96 10.80 0.90 -3.64
C SER A 96 12.07 0.07 -3.44
N ARG A 97 12.78 0.26 -2.32
CA ARG A 97 13.96 -0.55 -1.96
C ARG A 97 13.63 -2.03 -1.78
N VAL A 98 12.51 -2.35 -1.14
CA VAL A 98 12.06 -3.73 -0.96
C VAL A 98 11.73 -4.36 -2.31
N VAL A 99 10.94 -3.70 -3.16
CA VAL A 99 10.59 -4.20 -4.50
C VAL A 99 11.82 -4.40 -5.36
N HIS A 100 12.72 -3.42 -5.40
CA HIS A 100 13.97 -3.54 -6.15
C HIS A 100 14.76 -4.76 -5.72
N HIS A 101 14.89 -4.99 -4.41
CA HIS A 101 15.55 -6.17 -3.90
C HIS A 101 14.82 -7.47 -4.25
N MET A 102 13.49 -7.52 -4.13
CA MET A 102 12.73 -8.74 -4.42
C MET A 102 12.89 -9.16 -5.88
N VAL A 103 12.90 -8.18 -6.79
CA VAL A 103 13.12 -8.40 -8.22
C VAL A 103 14.57 -8.82 -8.49
N SER A 104 15.56 -8.14 -7.91
CA SER A 104 16.97 -8.45 -8.14
C SER A 104 17.38 -9.82 -7.55
N ALA A 105 16.84 -10.18 -6.39
CA ALA A 105 17.07 -11.47 -5.73
C ALA A 105 16.16 -12.59 -6.24
N ARG A 106 15.26 -12.33 -7.20
CA ARG A 106 14.29 -13.29 -7.77
C ARG A 106 13.49 -14.05 -6.68
N GLN A 107 13.08 -13.35 -5.63
CA GLN A 107 12.36 -13.95 -4.49
C GLN A 107 10.85 -14.16 -4.73
N LEU A 108 10.38 -13.87 -5.95
CA LEU A 108 8.99 -14.09 -6.37
C LEU A 108 8.81 -15.55 -6.77
N CYS A 109 8.11 -16.31 -5.92
CA CYS A 109 7.81 -17.71 -6.18
C CYS A 109 6.41 -17.84 -6.81
N LEU A 110 6.31 -18.63 -7.88
CA LEU A 110 5.02 -18.99 -8.47
C LEU A 110 4.59 -20.36 -7.92
N ALA A 111 3.59 -20.38 -7.05
CA ALA A 111 2.97 -21.61 -6.54
C ALA A 111 1.74 -21.92 -7.39
N GLY A 112 1.94 -22.26 -8.66
CA GLY A 112 0.89 -22.62 -9.61
C GLY A 112 -0.17 -21.51 -9.80
N PRO A 113 -1.36 -21.59 -9.17
CA PRO A 113 -2.44 -20.62 -9.31
C PRO A 113 -2.13 -19.19 -8.81
N PHE A 114 -1.15 -19.00 -7.91
CA PHE A 114 -0.82 -17.68 -7.38
C PHE A 114 0.69 -17.46 -7.21
N GLY A 115 1.10 -16.19 -7.26
CA GLY A 115 2.45 -15.75 -6.92
C GLY A 115 2.52 -15.35 -5.45
N TYR A 116 3.56 -15.81 -4.75
CA TYR A 116 3.81 -15.45 -3.36
C TYR A 116 5.28 -15.13 -3.15
N PHE A 117 5.57 -14.42 -2.08
CA PHE A 117 6.94 -14.15 -1.63
C PHE A 117 6.87 -13.88 -0.13
N ILE A 118 8.00 -14.08 0.54
CA ILE A 118 8.08 -14.04 1.99
C ILE A 118 9.13 -13.00 2.37
N VAL A 119 8.72 -11.96 3.10
CA VAL A 119 9.65 -10.98 3.66
C VAL A 119 10.21 -11.52 4.97
N GLN A 120 11.53 -11.67 5.06
CA GLN A 120 12.21 -11.96 6.32
C GLN A 120 12.49 -10.65 7.08
N GLU A 121 12.30 -10.67 8.40
CA GLU A 121 12.33 -9.50 9.31
C GLU A 121 13.66 -8.74 9.41
N ARG A 122 14.74 -9.18 8.76
CA ARG A 122 16.07 -8.56 8.87
C ARG A 122 16.21 -7.19 8.19
N ARG A 123 15.12 -6.50 7.89
CA ARG A 123 15.11 -5.25 7.10
C ARG A 123 14.26 -4.18 7.74
N PRO A 124 14.63 -2.89 7.60
CA PRO A 124 13.83 -1.78 8.11
C PRO A 124 12.46 -1.88 7.47
N ARG A 125 11.50 -2.29 8.30
CA ARG A 125 10.12 -2.57 7.93
C ARG A 125 9.38 -1.23 7.86
N PRO A 126 8.22 -1.20 7.21
CA PRO A 126 7.07 -0.52 7.78
C PRO A 126 6.32 -1.58 8.56
N THR A 127 6.36 -1.51 9.89
CA THR A 127 5.85 -2.54 10.81
C THR A 127 4.35 -2.82 10.65
N ARG A 128 3.60 -1.99 9.93
CA ARG A 128 2.14 -2.05 9.85
C ARG A 128 1.68 -2.38 8.41
N PRO A 129 0.83 -3.40 8.23
CA PRO A 129 0.54 -3.96 6.90
C PRO A 129 -0.59 -3.26 6.11
N HIS A 130 -1.17 -2.14 6.58
CA HIS A 130 -2.53 -1.77 6.16
C HIS A 130 -2.66 -0.92 4.89
N GLY A 131 -1.65 -0.16 4.48
CA GLY A 131 -1.89 1.01 3.63
C GLY A 131 -0.98 1.10 2.43
N LEU A 132 0.28 1.46 2.65
CA LEU A 132 1.16 1.86 1.55
C LEU A 132 1.68 0.65 0.75
N VAL A 133 1.79 -0.49 1.44
CA VAL A 133 2.02 -1.80 0.85
C VAL A 133 0.84 -2.21 -0.05
N ARG A 134 -0.42 -1.88 0.29
CA ARG A 134 -1.61 -2.25 -0.51
C ARG A 134 -1.68 -1.52 -1.86
N HIS A 135 -1.29 -0.24 -1.90
CA HIS A 135 -1.22 0.53 -3.16
C HIS A 135 -0.09 0.05 -4.08
N LEU A 136 1.03 -0.37 -3.50
CA LEU A 136 2.17 -0.87 -4.27
C LEU A 136 2.10 -2.39 -4.53
N ALA A 137 1.28 -3.13 -3.78
CA ALA A 137 0.98 -4.55 -3.98
C ALA A 137 0.12 -4.83 -5.22
N ALA A 138 -0.28 -3.79 -5.97
CA ALA A 138 -0.58 -3.99 -7.39
C ALA A 138 0.62 -4.58 -8.15
N ASN A 139 1.83 -4.45 -7.61
CA ASN A 139 3.09 -5.02 -8.09
C ASN A 139 3.92 -5.61 -6.91
N PHE A 140 3.42 -6.63 -6.21
CA PHE A 140 4.17 -7.44 -5.22
C PHE A 140 4.24 -6.87 -3.78
N THR A 141 3.28 -7.24 -2.92
CA THR A 141 3.58 -7.65 -1.54
C THR A 141 2.42 -8.48 -0.93
N ALA A 142 2.61 -9.28 0.13
CA ALA A 142 1.76 -10.42 0.54
C ALA A 142 0.49 -9.95 1.26
N VAL A 143 -0.37 -9.33 0.47
CA VAL A 143 -1.81 -9.20 0.63
C VAL A 143 -2.37 -10.00 -0.53
N ALA A 144 -3.41 -10.80 -0.32
CA ALA A 144 -4.09 -11.40 -1.46
C ALA A 144 -4.78 -10.28 -2.25
N VAL A 145 -4.07 -9.75 -3.24
CA VAL A 145 -4.58 -8.71 -4.13
C VAL A 145 -5.19 -9.41 -5.34
N PRO A 146 -6.50 -9.23 -5.62
CA PRO A 146 -7.08 -9.77 -6.83
C PRO A 146 -6.37 -9.18 -8.05
N ARG A 147 -6.17 -10.00 -9.10
CA ARG A 147 -5.69 -9.48 -10.39
C ARG A 147 -6.62 -8.34 -10.84
N ARG A 148 -6.02 -7.28 -11.39
CA ARG A 148 -6.59 -5.95 -11.72
C ARG A 148 -7.90 -5.88 -12.54
N THR A 149 -8.58 -7.00 -12.79
CA THR A 149 -9.77 -7.08 -13.65
C THR A 149 -10.89 -7.83 -12.94
N HIS A 150 -11.92 -7.08 -12.51
CA HIS A 150 -13.29 -7.51 -12.25
C HIS A 150 -13.53 -8.92 -11.67
N ARG A 151 -13.20 -9.07 -10.38
CA ARG A 151 -14.04 -9.76 -9.38
C ARG A 151 -13.31 -9.61 -8.06
N LEU A 152 -14.00 -9.06 -7.05
CA LEU A 152 -13.61 -9.27 -5.66
C LEU A 152 -13.65 -10.79 -5.45
N ALA A 153 -12.51 -11.44 -5.62
CA ALA A 153 -12.35 -12.84 -5.25
C ALA A 153 -12.73 -12.91 -3.77
N ARG A 154 -13.66 -13.80 -3.42
CA ARG A 154 -14.03 -14.07 -2.02
C ARG A 154 -12.87 -14.81 -1.35
N LEU A 155 -11.77 -14.08 -1.14
CA LEU A 155 -10.52 -14.59 -0.57
C LEU A 155 -10.74 -15.11 0.84
N ASP A 156 -11.66 -14.47 1.55
CA ASP A 156 -12.12 -14.81 2.90
C ASP A 156 -12.59 -16.26 2.97
N LEU A 157 -13.48 -16.66 2.04
CA LEU A 157 -13.99 -18.03 1.98
C LEU A 157 -12.88 -19.03 1.64
N SER A 158 -11.95 -18.67 0.74
CA SER A 158 -10.83 -19.56 0.41
C SER A 158 -9.86 -19.72 1.57
N PHE A 159 -9.65 -18.68 2.39
CA PHE A 159 -8.81 -18.73 3.57
C PHE A 159 -9.45 -19.53 4.69
N GLU A 160 -10.75 -19.36 4.94
CA GLU A 160 -11.49 -20.17 5.92
C GLU A 160 -11.51 -21.65 5.51
N GLN A 161 -11.77 -21.95 4.24
CA GLN A 161 -11.76 -23.32 3.74
C GLN A 161 -10.36 -23.95 3.79
N ALA A 162 -9.30 -23.19 3.47
CA ALA A 162 -7.93 -23.65 3.64
C ALA A 162 -7.64 -23.93 5.13
N ALA A 163 -8.02 -23.02 6.03
CA ALA A 163 -7.85 -23.16 7.48
C ALA A 163 -8.50 -24.42 8.04
N THR A 164 -9.73 -24.67 7.60
CA THR A 164 -10.54 -25.83 8.03
C THR A 164 -9.90 -27.13 7.55
N LYS A 165 -9.37 -27.16 6.32
CA LYS A 165 -8.69 -28.32 5.76
C LYS A 165 -7.32 -28.59 6.39
N SER A 166 -6.58 -27.55 6.77
CA SER A 166 -5.25 -27.68 7.38
C SER A 166 -5.29 -27.77 8.92
N GLY A 167 -6.45 -27.58 9.55
CA GLY A 167 -6.59 -27.55 11.01
C GLY A 167 -5.82 -26.40 11.68
N THR A 168 -5.52 -25.35 10.92
CA THR A 168 -4.66 -24.25 11.38
C THR A 168 -5.47 -23.20 12.12
N ARG A 169 -4.94 -22.71 13.25
CA ARG A 169 -5.56 -21.59 13.99
C ARG A 169 -5.21 -20.28 13.30
N ILE A 170 -6.20 -19.70 12.64
CA ILE A 170 -6.10 -18.36 12.05
C ILE A 170 -6.77 -17.37 13.00
N GLN A 171 -6.15 -16.21 13.25
CA GLN A 171 -6.85 -15.10 13.89
C GLN A 171 -7.25 -14.09 12.81
N LEU A 172 -8.53 -13.72 12.84
CA LEU A 172 -9.16 -12.75 11.95
C LEU A 172 -9.37 -11.43 12.72
N ASP A 173 -8.31 -10.91 13.32
CA ASP A 173 -8.39 -9.73 14.20
C ASP A 173 -8.49 -8.41 13.39
N HIS A 174 -8.44 -8.49 12.07
CA HIS A 174 -8.50 -7.35 11.17
C HIS A 174 -9.89 -7.21 10.55
N MET A 175 -10.35 -5.96 10.40
CA MET A 175 -11.60 -5.63 9.70
C MET A 175 -11.53 -5.99 8.20
N ASP A 176 -10.33 -6.00 7.62
CA ASP A 176 -10.10 -6.47 6.26
C ASP A 176 -10.04 -8.00 6.24
N SER A 177 -10.99 -8.59 5.53
CA SER A 177 -11.15 -10.04 5.39
C SER A 177 -10.04 -10.71 4.55
N SER A 178 -9.24 -9.90 3.83
CA SER A 178 -8.06 -10.34 3.07
C SER A 178 -6.77 -10.46 3.89
N VAL A 179 -6.79 -10.15 5.20
CA VAL A 179 -5.61 -10.17 6.07
C VAL A 179 -5.82 -11.16 7.20
N ILE A 180 -4.88 -12.10 7.34
CA ILE A 180 -4.93 -13.16 8.33
C ILE A 180 -3.64 -13.21 9.15
N SER A 181 -3.72 -13.52 10.44
CA SER A 181 -2.55 -13.85 11.24
C SER A 181 -2.38 -15.36 11.33
N LEU A 182 -1.15 -15.83 11.12
CA LEU A 182 -0.81 -17.24 11.05
C LEU A 182 0.47 -17.51 11.86
N PRO A 183 0.53 -18.60 12.66
CA PRO A 183 1.76 -19.02 13.31
C PRO A 183 2.77 -19.53 12.27
N THR A 184 4.03 -19.12 12.40
CA THR A 184 5.11 -19.46 11.44
C THR A 184 5.27 -20.96 11.23
N SER A 185 5.02 -21.76 12.26
CA SER A 185 5.14 -23.23 12.23
C SER A 185 4.15 -23.92 11.30
N GLN A 186 2.97 -23.34 11.09
CA GLN A 186 1.88 -23.95 10.29
C GLN A 186 1.78 -23.38 8.87
N ARG A 187 2.71 -22.48 8.51
CA ARG A 187 2.66 -21.73 7.25
C ARG A 187 2.74 -22.62 6.01
N SER A 188 3.60 -23.64 6.01
CA SER A 188 3.76 -24.55 4.86
C SER A 188 2.48 -25.33 4.60
N GLN A 189 1.91 -25.96 5.63
CA GLN A 189 0.68 -26.74 5.55
C GLN A 189 -0.50 -25.89 5.05
N PHE A 190 -0.58 -24.64 5.48
CA PHE A 190 -1.60 -23.70 5.00
C PHE A 190 -1.43 -23.38 3.51
N PHE A 191 -0.21 -23.08 3.04
CA PHE A 191 0.02 -22.81 1.62
C PHE A 191 -0.20 -24.03 0.73
N ASP A 192 0.12 -25.24 1.21
CA ASP A 192 -0.16 -26.48 0.50
C ASP A 192 -1.68 -26.72 0.37
N ALA A 193 -2.46 -26.48 1.45
CA ALA A 193 -3.92 -26.57 1.39
C ALA A 193 -4.53 -25.49 0.48
N LEU A 194 -3.95 -24.29 0.45
CA LEU A 194 -4.43 -23.18 -0.36
C LEU A 194 -4.12 -23.38 -1.86
N THR A 195 -2.95 -23.93 -2.19
CA THR A 195 -2.63 -24.33 -3.57
C THR A 195 -3.58 -25.43 -4.06
N ALA A 196 -3.90 -26.42 -3.23
CA ALA A 196 -4.85 -27.47 -3.58
C ALA A 196 -6.30 -26.97 -3.75
N LEU A 197 -6.66 -25.84 -3.13
CA LEU A 197 -8.01 -25.27 -3.24
C LEU A 197 -8.18 -24.37 -4.47
N LEU A 198 -7.10 -23.73 -4.92
CA LEU A 198 -7.09 -22.79 -6.03
C LEU A 198 -6.60 -23.40 -7.37
N ALA A 199 -6.06 -24.62 -7.35
CA ALA A 199 -5.72 -25.40 -8.53
C ALA A 199 -6.98 -26.04 -9.15
#